data_AF-A0AAN7Q7T1-F1
#
_entry.id   AF-A0AAN7Q7T1-F1
#
_cell.length_a   1.000
_cell.length_b   1.000
_cell.length_c   1.000
_cell.angle_alpha   90.00
_cell.angle_beta   90.00
_cell.angle_gamma   90.00
#
_symmetry.space_group_name_H-M   'P 1'
#
loop_
_entity.id
_entity.type
_entity.pdbx_description
1 polymer ?
#
loop_
_entity_poly.entity_id
_entity_poly.type
_entity_poly.pdbx_seq_one_letter_code
_entity_poly.pdbx_strand_id
1 'polypeptide(L)'
;MALRCALEMLKDDAEGNECREIIVDRLHALNYHIRSYFWLDFRQLNDIYRYKTEEYSHTAVNKFNVNPESIPHWLLDFLPNHGGYFVGNVSPARMDFRWFCLGNCIAILSSLATHEQAMAILDLIEVRWEELIGEMPLKICYPAIEGHEWRIETGCDPKNTNWSYHNGGSWPGRSDGFCLPFLVNTHH
;
A
#
# COMPACT_ATOMS: atom_id res chain seq x y z
N MET A 1 -3.72 -7.60 10.13
CA MET A 1 -2.89 -8.36 11.09
C MET A 1 -3.46 -8.37 12.50
N ALA A 2 -3.42 -7.26 13.26
CA ALA A 2 -3.82 -7.26 14.68
C ALA A 2 -5.22 -7.80 14.97
N LEU A 3 -6.23 -7.44 14.16
CA LEU A 3 -7.60 -7.99 14.30
C LEU A 3 -7.66 -9.52 14.16
N ARG A 4 -6.84 -10.10 13.27
CA ARG A 4 -6.75 -11.56 13.12
C ARG A 4 -6.08 -12.20 14.34
N CYS A 5 -4.98 -11.61 14.81
CA CYS A 5 -4.32 -12.07 16.04
C CYS A 5 -5.26 -11.99 17.26
N ALA A 6 -6.07 -10.94 17.34
CA ALA A 6 -7.05 -10.78 18.42
C ALA A 6 -8.08 -11.91 18.43
N LEU A 7 -8.58 -12.36 17.26
CA LEU A 7 -9.49 -13.50 17.18
C LEU A 7 -8.88 -14.78 17.79
N GLU A 8 -7.59 -15.03 17.60
CA GLU A 8 -6.94 -16.21 18.19
C GLU A 8 -6.71 -16.09 19.71
N MET A 9 -6.70 -14.87 20.24
CA MET A 9 -6.37 -14.59 21.64
C MET A 9 -7.59 -14.28 22.52
N LEU A 10 -8.75 -14.02 21.92
CA LEU A 10 -9.98 -13.74 22.68
C LEU A 10 -10.44 -14.98 23.44
N LYS A 11 -11.00 -14.75 24.63
CA LYS A 11 -11.57 -15.82 25.47
C LYS A 11 -12.94 -16.21 24.93
N ASP A 12 -13.32 -17.45 25.20
CA ASP A 12 -14.63 -17.99 24.83
C ASP A 12 -15.66 -17.73 25.93
N ASP A 13 -15.92 -16.45 26.21
CA ASP A 13 -16.98 -15.97 27.10
C ASP A 13 -17.97 -15.06 26.33
N ALA A 14 -19.04 -14.62 27.00
CA ALA A 14 -20.11 -13.85 26.34
C ALA A 14 -19.58 -12.54 25.72
N GLU A 15 -18.74 -11.80 26.44
CA GLU A 15 -18.12 -10.56 25.98
C GLU A 15 -17.12 -10.81 24.83
N GLY A 16 -16.34 -11.89 24.92
CA GLY A 16 -15.42 -12.33 23.89
C GLY A 16 -16.15 -12.68 22.59
N ASN A 17 -17.29 -13.37 22.66
CA ASN A 17 -18.10 -13.73 21.50
C ASN A 17 -18.70 -12.50 20.80
N GLU A 18 -19.22 -11.52 21.55
CA GLU A 18 -19.70 -10.26 20.98
C GLU A 18 -18.55 -9.51 20.28
N CYS A 19 -17.37 -9.45 20.91
CA CYS A 19 -16.19 -8.83 20.31
C CYS A 19 -15.74 -9.55 19.03
N ARG A 20 -15.78 -10.90 19.02
CA ARG A 20 -15.45 -11.72 17.84
C ARG A 20 -16.33 -11.35 16.64
N GLU A 21 -17.64 -11.21 16.83
CA GLU A 21 -18.58 -10.85 15.74
C GLU A 21 -18.21 -9.49 15.14
N ILE A 22 -18.00 -8.47 15.98
CA ILE A 22 -17.61 -7.13 15.53
C ILE A 22 -16.27 -7.16 14.77
N ILE A 23 -15.31 -7.94 15.25
CA ILE A 23 -14.00 -8.08 14.59
C ILE A 23 -14.14 -8.75 13.22
N VAL A 24 -14.96 -9.80 13.10
CA VAL A 24 -15.20 -10.50 11.83
C VAL A 24 -15.84 -9.58 10.81
N ASP A 25 -16.88 -8.83 11.20
CA ASP A 25 -17.54 -7.87 10.31
C ASP A 25 -16.57 -6.78 9.84
N ARG A 26 -15.76 -6.25 10.76
CA ARG A 26 -14.73 -5.27 10.41
C ARG A 26 -13.68 -5.86 9.47
N LEU A 27 -13.25 -7.10 9.68
CA LEU A 27 -12.28 -7.77 8.83
C LEU A 27 -12.81 -7.96 7.40
N HIS A 28 -14.09 -8.34 7.25
CA HIS A 28 -14.71 -8.43 5.93
C HIS A 28 -14.73 -7.08 5.21
N ALA A 29 -15.22 -6.03 5.88
CA ALA A 29 -15.26 -4.69 5.32
C ALA A 29 -13.86 -4.15 4.96
N LEU A 30 -12.88 -4.36 5.84
CA LEU A 30 -11.50 -3.91 5.63
C LEU A 30 -10.82 -4.64 4.48
N ASN A 31 -10.96 -5.97 4.40
CA ASN A 31 -10.41 -6.76 3.30
C ASN A 31 -10.98 -6.28 1.96
N TYR A 32 -12.30 -6.10 1.87
CA TYR A 32 -12.92 -5.59 0.66
C TYR A 32 -12.38 -4.20 0.30
N HIS A 33 -12.35 -3.29 1.28
CA HIS A 33 -11.92 -1.91 1.06
C HIS A 33 -10.47 -1.81 0.57
N ILE A 34 -9.53 -2.48 1.26
CA ILE A 34 -8.11 -2.44 0.88
C ILE A 34 -7.89 -3.13 -0.47
N ARG A 35 -8.45 -4.33 -0.68
CA ARG A 35 -8.25 -5.08 -1.94
C ARG A 35 -8.84 -4.37 -3.16
N SER A 36 -9.93 -3.63 -2.98
CA SER A 36 -10.63 -2.98 -4.10
C SER A 36 -10.13 -1.58 -4.38
N TYR A 37 -9.82 -0.79 -3.35
CA TYR A 37 -9.54 0.63 -3.51
C TYR A 37 -8.08 1.01 -3.33
N PHE A 38 -7.30 0.23 -2.57
CA PHE A 38 -5.87 0.50 -2.39
C PHE A 38 -5.01 -0.24 -3.42
N TRP A 39 -5.53 -1.30 -4.05
CA TRP A 39 -4.78 -2.06 -5.05
C TRP A 39 -4.56 -1.26 -6.32
N LEU A 40 -3.32 -1.23 -6.79
CA LEU A 40 -2.91 -0.59 -8.02
C LEU A 40 -2.03 -1.53 -8.85
N ASP A 41 -2.50 -1.83 -10.04
CA ASP A 41 -1.74 -2.47 -11.12
C ASP A 41 -1.95 -1.68 -12.42
N PHE A 42 -1.30 -2.08 -13.51
CA PHE A 42 -1.37 -1.35 -14.76
C PHE A 42 -2.80 -1.23 -15.32
N ARG A 43 -3.67 -2.21 -15.03
CA ARG A 43 -5.07 -2.19 -15.43
C ARG A 43 -5.86 -1.17 -14.59
N GLN A 44 -5.71 -1.20 -13.28
CA GLN A 44 -6.37 -0.24 -12.39
C GLN A 44 -5.90 1.18 -12.64
N LEU A 45 -4.61 1.39 -12.90
CA LEU A 45 -4.08 2.70 -13.27
C LEU A 45 -4.78 3.22 -14.54
N ASN A 46 -4.91 2.37 -15.55
CA ASN A 46 -5.63 2.68 -16.79
C ASN A 46 -7.11 3.06 -16.55
N ASP A 47 -7.77 2.41 -15.61
CA ASP A 47 -9.16 2.71 -15.26
C ASP A 47 -9.25 4.06 -14.52
N ILE A 48 -8.34 4.34 -13.58
CA ILE A 48 -8.26 5.62 -12.86
C ILE A 48 -7.99 6.78 -13.83
N TYR A 49 -7.11 6.60 -14.81
CA TYR A 49 -6.87 7.60 -15.87
C TYR A 49 -8.12 7.97 -16.68
N ARG A 50 -9.13 7.10 -16.71
CA ARG A 50 -10.39 7.28 -17.45
C ARG A 50 -11.54 7.70 -16.55
N TYR A 51 -11.28 7.96 -15.26
CA TYR A 51 -12.32 8.40 -14.35
C TYR A 51 -12.95 9.71 -14.81
N LYS A 52 -14.27 9.78 -14.64
CA LYS A 52 -14.99 11.05 -14.67
C LYS A 52 -15.01 11.62 -13.26
N THR A 53 -14.89 12.93 -13.17
CA THR A 53 -15.04 13.66 -11.92
C THR A 53 -16.51 14.00 -11.68
N GLU A 54 -16.84 14.33 -10.42
CA GLU A 54 -18.17 14.77 -9.99
C GLU A 54 -19.28 13.71 -10.16
N GLU A 55 -18.92 12.43 -10.10
CA GLU A 55 -19.90 11.34 -10.10
C GLU A 55 -20.66 11.29 -8.77
N TYR A 56 -21.92 11.69 -8.78
CA TYR A 56 -22.80 11.61 -7.61
C TYR A 56 -23.81 10.46 -7.74
N SER A 57 -23.39 9.24 -7.38
CA SER A 57 -24.30 8.10 -7.30
C SER A 57 -23.74 6.94 -6.46
N HIS A 58 -24.62 6.08 -5.93
CA HIS A 58 -24.20 4.81 -5.30
C HIS A 58 -23.53 3.85 -6.29
N THR A 59 -23.73 4.05 -7.59
CA THR A 59 -23.13 3.26 -8.67
C THR A 59 -21.89 3.93 -9.28
N ALA A 60 -21.41 5.04 -8.72
CA ALA A 60 -20.24 5.75 -9.22
C ALA A 60 -19.00 4.83 -9.24
N VAL A 61 -18.20 4.92 -10.30
CA VAL A 61 -16.94 4.19 -10.43
C VAL A 61 -15.87 4.93 -9.64
N ASN A 62 -15.82 6.26 -9.79
CA ASN A 62 -14.88 7.12 -9.06
C ASN A 62 -15.39 7.45 -7.65
N LYS A 63 -15.40 6.45 -6.75
CA LYS A 63 -15.94 6.55 -5.38
C LYS A 63 -15.34 7.69 -4.54
N PHE A 64 -14.08 8.03 -4.80
CA PHE A 64 -13.36 9.04 -4.02
C PHE A 64 -13.22 10.36 -4.77
N ASN A 65 -13.82 10.51 -5.96
CA ASN A 65 -13.68 11.71 -6.79
C ASN A 65 -12.21 12.10 -7.03
N VAL A 66 -11.34 11.11 -7.30
CA VAL A 66 -9.94 11.34 -7.66
C VAL A 66 -9.89 12.02 -9.02
N ASN A 67 -9.13 13.10 -9.14
CA ASN A 67 -8.88 13.77 -10.41
C ASN A 67 -7.79 13.01 -11.19
N PRO A 68 -8.04 12.50 -12.40
CA PRO A 68 -7.00 11.86 -13.23
C PRO A 68 -5.78 12.74 -13.48
N GLU A 69 -5.95 14.07 -13.50
CA GLU A 69 -4.84 15.00 -13.70
C GLU A 69 -3.89 15.08 -12.48
N SER A 70 -4.28 14.57 -11.31
CA SER A 70 -3.41 14.51 -10.14
C SER A 70 -2.52 13.27 -10.10
N ILE A 71 -2.64 12.36 -11.08
CA ILE A 71 -1.77 11.19 -11.19
C ILE A 71 -0.35 11.65 -11.53
N PRO A 72 0.66 11.30 -10.73
CA PRO A 72 2.01 11.80 -10.95
C PRO A 72 2.68 11.12 -12.15
N HIS A 73 3.45 11.89 -12.92
CA HIS A 73 4.07 11.43 -14.16
C HIS A 73 5.01 10.23 -13.98
N TRP A 74 5.72 10.14 -12.85
CA TRP A 74 6.66 9.04 -12.56
C TRP A 74 5.96 7.68 -12.49
N LEU A 75 4.66 7.64 -12.21
CA LEU A 75 3.94 6.40 -11.94
C LEU A 75 3.82 5.51 -13.19
N LEU A 76 3.63 6.12 -14.36
CA LEU A 76 3.57 5.39 -15.64
C LEU A 76 4.89 4.69 -15.95
N ASP A 77 6.01 5.35 -15.66
CA ASP A 77 7.34 4.80 -15.89
C ASP A 77 7.74 3.78 -14.81
N PHE A 78 7.19 3.90 -13.60
CA PHE A 78 7.47 3.01 -12.47
C PHE A 78 6.67 1.70 -12.53
N LEU A 79 5.39 1.74 -12.86
CA LEU A 79 4.52 0.57 -12.78
C LEU A 79 4.74 -0.37 -13.99
N PRO A 80 5.24 -1.60 -13.80
CA PRO A 80 5.43 -2.56 -14.90
C PRO A 80 4.10 -3.13 -15.40
N ASN A 81 4.13 -3.74 -16.60
CA ASN A 81 2.96 -4.45 -17.16
C ASN A 81 2.52 -5.65 -16.30
N HIS A 82 3.48 -6.30 -15.64
CA HIS A 82 3.27 -7.41 -14.72
C HIS A 82 3.78 -6.97 -13.34
N GLY A 83 2.86 -6.78 -12.41
CA GLY A 83 3.13 -6.33 -11.05
C GLY A 83 2.10 -5.34 -10.55
N GLY A 84 2.13 -5.08 -9.25
CA GLY A 84 1.20 -4.17 -8.60
C GLY A 84 1.48 -4.03 -7.12
N TYR A 85 0.86 -3.05 -6.47
CA TYR A 85 1.05 -2.80 -5.04
C TYR A 85 -0.16 -2.09 -4.43
N PHE A 86 -0.19 -2.04 -3.10
CA PHE A 86 -1.13 -1.19 -2.37
C PHE A 86 -0.59 0.23 -2.27
N VAL A 87 -1.35 1.20 -2.76
CA VAL A 87 -1.02 2.62 -2.67
C VAL A 87 -0.89 3.09 -1.22
N GLY A 88 -0.16 4.18 -1.00
CA GLY A 88 0.09 4.69 0.34
C GLY A 88 -1.16 5.20 1.04
N ASN A 89 -2.08 5.83 0.31
CA ASN A 89 -3.30 6.38 0.90
C ASN A 89 -4.43 6.57 -0.12
N VAL A 90 -5.68 6.47 0.35
CA VAL A 90 -6.89 6.77 -0.39
C VAL A 90 -7.83 7.58 0.50
N SER A 91 -8.25 8.73 0.01
CA SER A 91 -9.10 9.69 0.74
C SER A 91 -9.97 10.49 -0.22
N PRO A 92 -11.01 11.19 0.26
CA PRO A 92 -11.83 12.04 -0.61
C PRO A 92 -10.97 13.03 -1.40
N ALA A 93 -11.10 12.99 -2.72
CA ALA A 93 -10.36 13.78 -3.71
C ALA A 93 -8.83 13.62 -3.72
N ARG A 94 -8.26 12.66 -2.98
CA ARG A 94 -6.80 12.47 -2.90
C ARG A 94 -6.41 11.00 -2.79
N MET A 95 -5.50 10.59 -3.67
CA MET A 95 -4.84 9.30 -3.66
C MET A 95 -3.32 9.52 -3.61
N ASP A 96 -2.64 8.93 -2.64
CA ASP A 96 -1.18 8.97 -2.53
C ASP A 96 -0.63 7.71 -3.18
N PHE A 97 -0.11 7.87 -4.41
CA PHE A 97 0.39 6.77 -5.22
C PHE A 97 1.74 6.24 -4.75
N ARG A 98 2.41 6.83 -3.75
CA ARG A 98 3.71 6.33 -3.32
C ARG A 98 3.62 4.88 -2.84
N TRP A 99 4.64 4.11 -3.18
CA TRP A 99 4.82 2.76 -2.66
C TRP A 99 5.39 2.83 -1.25
N PHE A 100 4.85 2.04 -0.33
CA PHE A 100 5.35 1.90 1.04
C PHE A 100 5.69 0.44 1.33
N CYS A 101 6.95 0.18 1.69
CA CYS A 101 7.45 -1.17 1.93
C CYS A 101 6.64 -1.89 3.01
N LEU A 102 6.57 -1.30 4.20
CA LEU A 102 5.99 -1.94 5.37
C LEU A 102 4.53 -2.31 5.16
N GLY A 103 3.76 -1.42 4.52
CA GLY A 103 2.34 -1.66 4.24
C GLY A 103 2.14 -2.87 3.32
N ASN A 104 2.90 -2.95 2.23
CA ASN A 104 2.84 -4.06 1.28
C ASN A 104 3.32 -5.38 1.90
N CYS A 105 4.40 -5.34 2.70
CA CYS A 105 4.90 -6.53 3.41
C CYS A 105 3.87 -7.07 4.42
N ILE A 106 3.30 -6.19 5.26
CA ILE A 106 2.26 -6.59 6.24
C ILE A 106 1.00 -7.09 5.53
N ALA A 107 0.65 -6.53 4.37
CA ALA A 107 -0.50 -6.99 3.60
C ALA A 107 -0.34 -8.46 3.18
N ILE A 108 0.86 -8.85 2.74
CA ILE A 108 1.18 -10.24 2.40
C ILE A 108 1.21 -11.12 3.66
N LEU A 109 1.99 -10.73 4.67
CA LEU A 109 2.17 -11.52 5.89
C LEU A 109 0.88 -11.76 6.68
N SER A 110 -0.10 -10.86 6.57
CA SER A 110 -1.39 -11.01 7.26
C SER A 110 -2.52 -11.56 6.39
N SER A 111 -2.18 -12.09 5.21
CA SER A 111 -3.13 -12.61 4.22
C SER A 111 -4.22 -11.60 3.84
N LEU A 112 -3.89 -10.30 3.93
CA LEU A 112 -4.74 -9.22 3.47
C LEU A 112 -4.67 -9.14 1.94
N ALA A 113 -3.48 -9.27 1.36
CA ALA A 113 -3.32 -9.47 -0.08
C ALA A 113 -3.91 -10.83 -0.50
N THR A 114 -4.54 -10.90 -1.68
CA THR A 114 -4.79 -12.20 -2.32
C THR A 114 -3.47 -12.83 -2.77
N HIS A 115 -3.47 -14.11 -3.11
CA HIS A 115 -2.27 -14.78 -3.64
C HIS A 115 -1.75 -14.07 -4.90
N GLU A 116 -2.64 -13.71 -5.83
CA GLU A 116 -2.31 -12.96 -7.05
C GLU A 116 -1.70 -11.58 -6.74
N GLN A 117 -2.27 -10.85 -5.76
CA GLN A 117 -1.73 -9.55 -5.33
C GLN A 117 -0.36 -9.69 -4.67
N ALA A 118 -0.17 -10.74 -3.86
CA ALA A 118 1.12 -11.01 -3.22
C ALA A 118 2.21 -11.31 -4.25
N MET A 119 1.91 -12.14 -5.25
CA MET A 119 2.82 -12.42 -6.35
C MET A 119 3.10 -11.16 -7.18
N ALA A 120 2.08 -10.36 -7.49
CA ALA A 120 2.27 -9.12 -8.23
C ALA A 120 3.12 -8.07 -7.47
N ILE A 121 3.07 -8.05 -6.12
CA ILE A 121 3.98 -7.22 -5.31
C ILE A 121 5.42 -7.74 -5.41
N LEU A 122 5.62 -9.06 -5.37
CA LEU A 122 6.94 -9.68 -5.55
C LEU A 122 7.51 -9.39 -6.93
N ASP A 123 6.72 -9.58 -7.98
CA ASP A 123 7.10 -9.29 -9.37
C ASP A 123 7.50 -7.81 -9.54
N LEU A 124 6.74 -6.89 -8.91
CA LEU A 124 7.09 -5.47 -8.90
C LEU A 124 8.46 -5.21 -8.26
N ILE A 125 8.72 -5.84 -7.10
CA ILE A 125 10.00 -5.67 -6.37
C ILE A 125 11.17 -6.24 -7.18
N GLU A 126 10.98 -7.38 -7.85
CA GLU A 126 11.99 -7.98 -8.71
C GLU A 126 12.30 -7.09 -9.92
N VAL A 127 11.27 -6.56 -10.59
CA VAL A 127 11.44 -5.69 -11.77
C VAL A 127 12.02 -4.32 -11.39
N ARG A 128 11.63 -3.77 -10.23
CA ARG A 128 12.07 -2.46 -9.71
C ARG A 128 13.09 -2.58 -8.60
N TRP A 129 13.97 -3.57 -8.71
CA TRP A 129 14.94 -3.89 -7.67
C TRP A 129 15.87 -2.70 -7.38
N GLU A 130 16.38 -2.04 -8.41
CA GLU A 130 17.26 -0.88 -8.25
C GLU A 130 16.56 0.29 -7.56
N GLU A 131 15.30 0.56 -7.93
CA GLU A 131 14.52 1.66 -7.34
C GLU A 131 14.05 1.37 -5.92
N LEU A 132 13.72 0.12 -5.56
CA LEU A 132 13.11 -0.22 -4.26
C LEU A 132 14.10 -0.80 -3.24
N ILE A 133 15.13 -1.50 -3.72
CA ILE A 133 16.19 -2.11 -2.90
C ILE A 133 17.49 -1.34 -3.09
N GLY A 134 17.96 -1.23 -4.33
CA GLY A 134 19.29 -0.68 -4.66
C GLY A 134 20.41 -1.41 -3.93
N GLU A 135 21.49 -0.69 -3.58
CA GLU A 135 22.63 -1.25 -2.85
C GLU A 135 22.36 -1.49 -1.35
N MET A 136 21.30 -0.86 -0.81
CA MET A 136 20.96 -0.95 0.62
C MET A 136 19.48 -1.28 0.79
N PRO A 137 19.14 -2.56 1.08
CA PRO A 137 17.77 -2.92 1.44
C PRO A 137 17.36 -2.21 2.73
N LEU A 138 16.13 -1.74 2.90
CA LEU A 138 15.07 -1.58 1.90
C LEU A 138 14.49 -0.18 2.00
N LYS A 139 14.10 0.45 0.88
CA LYS A 139 13.50 1.79 0.92
C LYS A 139 12.20 1.79 1.72
N ILE A 140 12.04 2.79 2.60
CA ILE A 140 10.80 2.92 3.38
C ILE A 140 9.59 3.26 2.49
N CYS A 141 9.80 4.12 1.50
CA CYS A 141 8.82 4.49 0.49
C CYS A 141 9.49 4.88 -0.83
N TYR A 142 8.71 4.93 -1.91
CA TYR A 142 9.17 5.37 -3.21
C TYR A 142 8.05 6.11 -3.99
N PRO A 143 8.37 7.20 -4.72
CA PRO A 143 9.63 7.95 -4.66
C PRO A 143 9.70 8.88 -3.44
N ALA A 144 10.84 9.57 -3.28
CA ALA A 144 10.93 10.71 -2.38
C ALA A 144 10.13 11.91 -2.93
N ILE A 145 9.51 12.68 -2.03
CA ILE A 145 8.91 13.97 -2.36
C ILE A 145 9.98 15.05 -2.38
N GLU A 146 9.92 15.94 -3.37
CA GLU A 146 10.96 16.93 -3.64
C GLU A 146 10.38 18.33 -3.87
N GLY A 147 11.23 19.36 -3.89
CA GLY A 147 10.87 20.70 -4.35
C GLY A 147 9.72 21.35 -3.56
N HIS A 148 8.62 21.66 -4.25
CA HIS A 148 7.45 22.28 -3.62
C HIS A 148 6.64 21.28 -2.79
N GLU A 149 6.53 20.03 -3.25
CA GLU A 149 5.81 18.97 -2.54
C GLU A 149 6.45 18.71 -1.18
N TRP A 150 7.79 18.62 -1.13
CA TRP A 150 8.52 18.49 0.13
C TRP A 150 8.22 19.64 1.11
N ARG A 151 8.23 20.90 0.64
CA ARG A 151 7.95 22.06 1.50
C ARG A 151 6.55 22.01 2.10
N ILE A 152 5.57 21.61 1.29
CA ILE A 152 4.16 21.58 1.67
C ILE A 152 3.87 20.39 2.59
N GLU A 153 4.23 19.18 2.17
CA GLU A 153 3.86 17.93 2.87
C GLU A 153 4.68 17.72 4.14
N THR A 154 5.95 18.14 4.18
CA THR A 154 6.81 17.98 5.37
C THR A 154 6.87 19.21 6.27
N GLY A 155 6.39 20.38 5.80
CA GLY A 155 6.59 21.65 6.50
C GLY A 155 8.06 22.11 6.51
N CYS A 156 8.80 21.83 5.44
CA CYS A 156 10.24 22.08 5.32
C CYS A 156 11.09 21.33 6.37
N ASP A 157 10.73 20.09 6.71
CA ASP A 157 11.43 19.32 7.75
C ASP A 157 12.85 18.93 7.31
N PRO A 158 13.91 19.49 7.93
CA PRO A 158 15.30 19.23 7.54
C PRO A 158 15.78 17.80 7.78
N LYS A 159 15.03 16.96 8.52
CA LYS A 159 15.37 15.53 8.67
C LYS A 159 14.93 14.70 7.47
N ASN A 160 13.87 15.12 6.79
CA ASN A 160 13.21 14.39 5.72
C ASN A 160 13.51 15.01 4.36
N THR A 161 14.76 15.42 4.12
CA THR A 161 15.23 15.90 2.81
C THR A 161 15.13 14.79 1.74
N ASN A 162 15.38 15.12 0.46
CA ASN A 162 15.31 14.16 -0.64
C ASN A 162 16.08 12.87 -0.32
N TRP A 163 15.41 11.73 -0.42
CA TRP A 163 15.99 10.39 -0.20
C TRP A 163 16.59 10.18 1.20
N SER A 164 16.11 10.92 2.21
CA SER A 164 16.58 10.86 3.59
C SER A 164 15.48 10.42 4.56
N TYR A 165 15.88 9.65 5.57
CA TYR A 165 15.04 9.23 6.69
C TYR A 165 13.68 8.68 6.21
N HIS A 166 12.54 9.27 6.57
CA HIS A 166 11.23 8.78 6.13
C HIS A 166 10.89 9.13 4.67
N ASN A 167 11.63 10.05 4.03
CA ASN A 167 11.38 10.51 2.67
C ASN A 167 12.25 9.74 1.65
N GLY A 168 11.97 8.45 1.47
CA GLY A 168 12.65 7.60 0.49
C GLY A 168 14.02 7.05 0.91
N GLY A 169 14.38 7.19 2.19
CA GLY A 169 15.60 6.59 2.74
C GLY A 169 15.53 5.06 2.81
N SER A 170 16.69 4.40 2.74
CA SER A 170 16.83 2.95 2.96
C SER A 170 16.95 2.64 4.45
N TRP A 171 16.09 1.75 4.94
CA TRP A 171 16.03 1.32 6.33
C TRP A 171 16.32 -0.18 6.40
N PRO A 172 17.56 -0.58 6.74
CA PRO A 172 17.91 -2.01 6.81
C PRO A 172 17.20 -2.77 7.94
N GLY A 173 16.46 -2.08 8.83
CA GLY A 173 15.97 -2.67 10.08
C GLY A 173 17.12 -3.29 10.88
N ARG A 174 16.83 -4.09 11.90
CA ARG A 174 17.81 -5.10 12.34
C ARG A 174 17.80 -6.26 11.33
N SER A 175 18.43 -5.99 10.18
CA SER A 175 18.96 -6.82 9.09
C SER A 175 18.21 -8.05 8.56
N ASP A 176 17.52 -8.88 9.34
CA ASP A 176 17.10 -10.22 8.86
C ASP A 176 15.64 -10.59 9.16
N GLY A 177 14.90 -9.79 9.93
CA GLY A 177 13.60 -10.21 10.47
C GLY A 177 12.36 -9.94 9.62
N PHE A 178 12.37 -8.93 8.75
CA PHE A 178 11.14 -8.46 8.06
C PHE A 178 11.05 -8.84 6.58
N CYS A 179 12.18 -8.84 5.84
CA CYS A 179 12.18 -9.26 4.43
C CYS A 179 12.25 -10.79 4.26
N LEU A 180 12.91 -11.50 5.19
CA LEU A 180 13.11 -12.95 5.07
C LEU A 180 11.79 -13.75 5.17
N PRO A 181 10.84 -13.43 6.07
CA PRO A 181 9.55 -14.13 6.12
C PRO A 181 8.67 -13.87 4.89
N PHE A 182 8.88 -12.75 4.20
CA PHE A 182 8.11 -12.34 3.01
C PHE A 182 8.42 -13.22 1.80
N LEU A 183 9.67 -13.65 1.61
CA LEU A 183 10.06 -14.55 0.50
C LEU A 183 9.64 -16.01 0.73
N VAL A 184 9.43 -16.43 1.98
CA VAL A 184 9.14 -17.85 2.30
C VAL A 184 7.62 -18.14 2.24
N ASN A 185 6.77 -17.17 2.56
CA ASN A 185 5.31 -17.38 2.70
C ASN A 185 4.53 -17.49 1.37
N THR A 186 5.14 -17.23 0.22
CA THR A 186 4.45 -17.30 -1.10
C THR A 186 4.66 -18.62 -1.84
N HIS A 187 5.43 -19.55 -1.27
CA HIS A 187 5.70 -20.87 -1.85
C HIS A 187 4.76 -22.00 -1.38
N HIS A 188 3.63 -21.69 -0.72
CA HIS A 188 2.64 -22.66 -0.26
C HIS A 188 1.23 -22.38 -0.78
#